data_AF-A0A9D8BPJ7-F1
#
_entry.id   AF-A0A9D8BPJ7-F1
#
_cell.length_a   1.000
_cell.length_b   1.000
_cell.length_c   1.000
_cell.angle_alpha   90.00
_cell.angle_beta   90.00
_cell.angle_gamma   90.00
#
_symmetry.space_group_name_H-M   'P 1'
#
loop_
_entity.id
_entity.type
_entity.pdbx_description
1 polymer ?
#
loop_
_entity_poly.entity_id
_entity_poly.type
_entity_poly.pdbx_seq_one_letter_code
_entity_poly.pdbx_strand_id
1 'polypeptide(L)' 'MENFIECVRERSLPISDVFTHHRAVSSCHLCNIALLLPRKLKWDPEREDFVGDREASAMVGHKQRAPYAVL' A
#
# COMPACT_ATOMS: atom_id res chain seq x y z
N MET A 1 -8.23 -12.68 18.15
CA MET A 1 -9.16 -11.53 18.29
C MET A 1 -9.01 -10.81 19.63
N GLU A 2 -8.49 -11.46 20.67
CA GLU A 2 -8.28 -10.86 22.01
C GLU A 2 -7.59 -9.49 21.96
N ASN A 3 -6.41 -9.38 21.33
CA ASN A 3 -5.67 -8.12 21.21
C ASN A 3 -6.52 -6.96 20.65
N PHE A 4 -7.32 -7.21 19.61
CA PHE A 4 -8.17 -6.18 19.03
C PHE A 4 -9.23 -5.67 20.03
N ILE A 5 -9.89 -6.60 20.75
CA ILE A 5 -10.94 -6.25 21.72
C ILE A 5 -10.36 -5.47 22.89
N GLU A 6 -9.17 -5.84 23.37
CA GLU A 6 -8.46 -5.13 24.44
C GLU A 6 -8.08 -3.72 23.99
N CYS A 7 -7.46 -3.58 22.81
CA CYS A 7 -7.06 -2.28 22.29
C CYS A 7 -8.24 -1.33 22.08
N VAL A 8 -9.40 -1.84 21.66
CA VAL A 8 -10.63 -1.02 21.55
C VAL A 8 -11.08 -0.51 22.92
N ARG A 9 -11.02 -1.35 23.96
CA ARG A 9 -11.40 -0.97 25.32
C ARG A 9 -10.45 0.09 25.90
N GLU A 10 -9.15 -0.10 25.69
CA GLU A 10 -8.10 0.74 26.24
C GLU A 10 -7.80 1.97 25.38
N ARG A 11 -8.35 2.03 24.16
CA ARG A 11 -8.00 3.02 23.13
C ARG A 11 -6.50 3.02 22.80
N SER A 12 -5.90 1.85 22.80
CA SER A 12 -4.49 1.62 22.41
C SER A 12 -4.38 1.15 20.97
N LEU A 13 -3.16 1.12 20.43
CA LEU A 13 -2.89 0.60 19.09
C LEU A 13 -2.79 -0.94 19.12
N PRO A 14 -3.39 -1.65 18.16
CA PRO A 14 -3.25 -3.10 18.03
C PRO A 14 -1.84 -3.47 17.61
N ILE A 15 -1.45 -4.73 17.85
CA ILE A 15 -0.15 -5.27 17.42
C ILE A 15 0.01 -5.17 15.88
N SER A 16 -1.09 -5.30 15.15
CA SER A 16 -1.15 -5.06 13.70
C SER A 16 -1.83 -3.72 13.42
N ASP A 17 -1.10 -2.63 13.60
CA ASP A 17 -1.60 -1.29 13.31
C ASP A 17 -1.75 -1.03 11.81
N VAL A 18 -2.58 -0.04 11.47
CA VAL A 18 -2.91 0.29 10.08
C VAL A 18 -1.70 0.74 9.26
N PHE A 19 -0.73 1.43 9.87
CA PHE A 19 0.40 2.02 9.15
C PHE A 19 1.44 0.96 8.80
N THR A 20 1.77 0.09 9.75
CA THR A 20 2.67 -1.04 9.50
C THR A 20 2.07 -1.98 8.47
N HIS A 21 0.77 -2.27 8.58
CA HIS A 21 0.11 -3.17 7.64
C HIS A 21 -0.05 -2.56 6.24
N HIS A 22 -0.32 -1.25 6.14
CA HIS A 22 -0.31 -0.53 4.87
C HIS A 22 1.02 -0.73 4.14
N ARG A 23 2.15 -0.44 4.81
CA ARG A 23 3.49 -0.62 4.22
C ARG A 23 3.79 -2.07 3.85
N ALA A 24 3.36 -3.02 4.68
CA ALA A 24 3.53 -4.45 4.39
C ALA A 24 2.78 -4.84 3.09
N VAL A 25 1.53 -4.41 2.95
CA VAL A 25 0.71 -4.69 1.76
C VAL A 25 1.27 -4.00 0.51
N SER A 26 1.79 -2.77 0.61
CA SER A 26 2.46 -2.10 -0.50
C SER A 26 3.55 -2.97 -1.11
N SER A 27 4.35 -3.66 -0.30
CA SER A 27 5.41 -4.55 -0.81
C SER A 27 4.87 -5.67 -1.73
N CYS A 28 3.70 -6.24 -1.44
CA CYS A 28 3.07 -7.26 -2.28
C CYS A 28 2.70 -6.71 -3.66
N HIS A 29 2.19 -5.47 -3.72
CA HIS A 29 1.87 -4.80 -4.97
C HIS A 29 3.13 -4.43 -5.76
N LEU A 30 4.17 -3.95 -5.09
CA LEU A 30 5.45 -3.62 -5.73
C LEU A 30 6.10 -4.86 -6.35
N CYS A 31 6.02 -6.03 -5.69
CA CYS A 31 6.46 -7.30 -6.27
C CYS A 31 5.72 -7.63 -7.57
N ASN A 32 4.40 -7.45 -7.61
CA ASN A 32 3.62 -7.69 -8.83
C ASN A 32 4.02 -6.73 -9.97
N ILE A 33 4.24 -5.45 -9.66
CA ILE A 33 4.70 -4.48 -10.66
C ILE A 33 6.09 -4.85 -11.19
N ALA A 34 7.01 -5.26 -10.31
CA ALA A 34 8.35 -5.70 -10.71
C ALA A 34 8.34 -7.00 -11.55
N LEU A 35 7.34 -7.88 -11.36
CA LEU A 35 7.15 -9.05 -12.22
C LEU A 35 6.66 -8.67 -13.62
N LEU A 36 5.76 -7.69 -13.71
CA LEU A 36 5.21 -7.20 -14.97
C LEU A 36 6.21 -6.33 -15.76
N LEU A 37 7.07 -5.60 -15.05
CA LEU A 37 8.16 -4.79 -15.58
C LEU A 37 9.49 -5.43 -15.15
N PRO A 38 10.01 -6.44 -15.86
CA PRO A 38 11.15 -7.29 -15.44
C PRO A 38 12.50 -6.55 -15.47
N ARG A 39 12.59 -5.48 -14.69
CA ARG A 39 13.71 -4.56 -14.54
C ARG A 39 13.75 -4.05 -13.11
N LYS A 40 14.89 -3.50 -12.69
CA LYS A 40 14.99 -2.90 -11.34
C LYS A 40 14.14 -1.64 -11.27
N LEU A 41 13.30 -1.54 -10.24
CA LEU A 41 12.48 -0.38 -9.93
C LEU A 41 12.94 0.22 -8.60
N LYS A 42 12.83 1.55 -8.46
CA LYS A 42 13.16 2.26 -7.22
C LYS A 42 11.89 2.88 -6.66
N TRP A 43 11.50 2.44 -5.46
CA TRP A 43 10.33 2.93 -4.74
C TRP A 43 10.70 4.02 -3.73
N ASP A 44 9.91 5.08 -3.67
CA ASP A 44 9.93 6.09 -2.62
C ASP A 44 8.75 5.85 -1.67
N PRO A 45 8.99 5.34 -0.45
CA PRO A 45 7.92 5.02 0.49
C PRO A 45 7.31 6.26 1.17
N GLU A 46 7.93 7.44 1.07
CA GLU A 46 7.34 8.67 1.59
C GLU A 46 6.38 9.29 0.57
N ARG A 47 6.74 9.23 -0.71
CA ARG A 47 5.89 9.71 -1.81
C ARG A 47 4.87 8.68 -2.30
N GLU A 48 5.05 7.42 -1.90
CA GLU A 48 4.32 6.27 -2.40
C GLU A 48 4.30 6.20 -3.93
N ASP A 49 5.48 6.39 -4.53
CA ASP A 49 5.65 6.43 -5.98
C ASP A 49 7.01 5.90 -6.44
N PHE A 50 7.15 5.60 -7.73
CA PHE A 50 8.42 5.15 -8.30
C PHE A 50 9.31 6.33 -8.72
N VAL A 51 10.57 6.28 -8.31
CA VAL A 51 11.54 7.35 -8.57
C VAL A 51 11.91 7.38 -10.06
N GLY A 52 11.42 8.39 -10.78
CA GLY A 52 11.78 8.65 -12.18
C GLY A 52 11.19 7.65 -13.18
N ASP A 53 10.15 6.90 -12.79
CA ASP A 53 9.61 5.79 -13.58
C ASP A 53 8.12 5.94 -13.84
N ARG A 54 7.78 6.71 -14.89
CA ARG A 54 6.38 7.03 -15.20
C ARG A 54 5.54 5.80 -15.54
N GLU A 55 6.13 4.78 -16.15
CA GLU A 55 5.44 3.54 -16.50
C GLU A 55 5.04 2.76 -15.25
N ALA A 56 5.98 2.55 -14.32
CA ALA A 56 5.69 1.88 -13.05
C ALA A 56 4.74 2.72 -12.17
N SER A 57 4.93 4.04 -12.15
CA SER A 57 4.06 4.99 -11.42
C SER A 57 2.61 4.90 -11.87
N ALA A 58 2.37 4.71 -13.18
CA ALA A 58 1.02 4.56 -13.73
C ALA A 58 0.31 3.26 -13.28
N MET A 59 1.05 2.30 -12.72
CA MET A 59 0.52 1.05 -12.17
C MET A 59 0.24 1.14 -10.66
N VAL A 60 0.60 2.25 -10.01
CA VAL A 60 0.26 2.53 -8.61
C VAL A 60 -1.21 2.92 -8.55
N GLY A 61 -2.06 1.93 -8.28
CA GLY A 61 -3.51 2.08 -8.23
C GLY A 61 -4.22 1.65 -9.51
N HIS A 62 -5.54 1.75 -9.47
CA HIS A 62 -6.40 1.36 -10.59
C HIS A 62 -7.36 2.48 -10.93
N LYS A 63 -7.75 2.54 -12.20
CA LYS A 63 -8.85 3.40 -12.64
C LYS A 63 -10.10 3.03 -11.85
N GLN A 64 -10.56 3.92 -10.98
CA GLN A 64 -11.77 3.72 -10.21
C GLN A 64 -12.99 3.57 -11.12
N ARG A 65 -13.95 2.73 -10.70
CA ARG A 65 -15.16 2.44 -11.47
C ARG A 65 -16.19 3.56 -11.30
N ALA A 66 -16.64 4.17 -12.40
CA ALA A 66 -17.74 5.14 -12.37
C ALA A 66 -19.08 4.48 -11.97
N PRO A 67 -19.99 5.18 -11.26
CA PRO A 67 -19.84 6.52 -10.67
C PRO A 67 -19.21 6.55 -9.26
N TYR A 68 -18.64 5.44 -8.78
CA TYR A 68 -18.22 5.23 -7.39
C TYR A 68 -16.79 5.72 -7.09
N ALA A 69 -16.29 6.70 -7.84
CA ALA A 69 -14.97 7.25 -7.59
C ALA A 69 -14.99 8.01 -6.25
N VAL A 70 -13.99 7.75 -5.41
CA VAL A 70 -13.79 8.45 -4.13
C VAL A 70 -12.49 9.23 -4.34
N LEU A 71 -12.63 10.51 -4.65
CA LEU A 71 -11.52 11.47 -4.73
C LEU A 71 -11.17 11.94 -3.32
#